data_AF-A0A2S2QGB7-F1
#
_entry.id   AF-A0A2S2QGB7-F1
#
_cell.length_a   1.000
_cell.length_b   1.000
_cell.length_c   1.000
_cell.angle_alpha   90.00
_cell.angle_beta   90.00
_cell.angle_gamma   90.00
#
_symmetry.space_group_name_H-M   'P 1'
#
loop_
_entity.id
_entity.type
_entity.pdbx_description
1 polymer ?
#
loop_
_entity_poly.entity_id
_entity_poly.type
_entity_poly.pdbx_seq_one_letter_code
_entity_poly.pdbx_strand_id
1 'polypeptide(L)'
;MTLNFDTENLDEINNSILNGCVPEVSINENHLAERDEALLAHLETAKLVLNKLYNLLSKLLSHDADQQIRPEDILNSCLYLCGEHCKSNLPWSDIESYSLMNLCIEKICSLMNCHSINELFTKIDVSSIFVGLQYKLKNDNWKKYPAAVECYMWVLKYLKMPQLNSFLYLVMPLPLNMFDDYCDSSKITALDAFLHIIDNTPAVELTMSGYDIVLLKSFESGLASLEYQLVPYILKCFLMLISKTQMKHLSKKNIIEWTKFDDVMNILLPRMELEYKNESVECYASILPLILDFIGFSCIRWTERLIPLFVKYIMHINSTFSTVK
;
A
#
# COMPACT_ATOMS: atom_id res chain seq x y z
N MET A 1 18.93 -16.27 25.04
CA MET A 1 19.05 -17.62 24.43
C MET A 1 20.03 -17.53 23.28
N THR A 2 21.15 -18.25 23.37
CA THR A 2 22.18 -18.33 22.32
C THR A 2 21.68 -19.19 21.16
N LEU A 3 20.90 -18.61 20.24
CA LEU A 3 20.47 -19.27 19.00
C LEU A 3 21.68 -19.39 18.06
N ASN A 4 22.05 -20.62 17.72
CA ASN A 4 23.22 -20.93 16.91
C ASN A 4 22.73 -21.80 15.76
N PHE A 5 22.55 -21.19 14.58
CA PHE A 5 22.01 -21.84 13.37
C PHE A 5 22.87 -23.02 12.85
N ASP A 6 24.00 -23.30 13.48
CA ASP A 6 24.98 -24.32 13.08
C ASP A 6 24.61 -25.74 13.54
N THR A 7 23.58 -25.89 14.40
CA THR A 7 23.11 -27.20 14.90
C THR A 7 21.58 -27.37 14.85
N GLU A 8 20.88 -26.41 14.27
CA GLU A 8 19.42 -26.30 14.35
C GLU A 8 18.72 -27.04 13.19
N ASN A 9 17.67 -27.81 13.49
CA ASN A 9 16.81 -28.42 12.46
C ASN A 9 16.05 -27.33 11.69
N LEU A 10 15.59 -27.58 10.46
CA LEU A 10 14.88 -26.61 9.62
C LEU A 10 13.74 -25.87 10.35
N ASP A 11 12.99 -26.59 11.20
CA ASP A 11 11.91 -26.01 12.01
C ASP A 11 12.43 -25.01 13.04
N GLU A 12 13.56 -25.29 13.68
CA GLU A 12 14.21 -24.39 14.64
C GLU A 12 14.73 -23.13 13.93
N ILE A 13 15.27 -23.28 12.72
CA ILE A 13 15.72 -22.15 11.90
C ILE A 13 14.53 -21.25 11.55
N ASN A 14 13.44 -21.82 11.03
CA ASN A 14 12.24 -21.08 10.68
C ASN A 14 11.63 -20.39 11.92
N ASN A 15 11.55 -21.08 13.05
CA ASN A 15 11.08 -20.49 14.31
C ASN A 15 11.99 -19.34 14.77
N SER A 16 13.31 -19.48 14.63
CA SER A 16 14.28 -18.44 14.97
C SER A 16 14.11 -17.19 14.09
N ILE A 17 13.87 -17.36 12.78
CA ILE A 17 13.55 -16.25 11.86
C ILE A 17 12.22 -15.59 12.24
N LEU A 18 11.18 -16.39 12.49
CA LEU A 18 9.85 -15.89 12.86
C LEU A 18 9.85 -15.19 14.22
N ASN A 19 10.72 -15.57 15.15
CA ASN A 19 10.92 -14.85 16.42
C ASN A 19 11.51 -13.45 16.20
N GLY A 20 12.17 -13.19 15.07
CA GLY A 20 12.58 -11.84 14.68
C GLY A 20 11.42 -11.00 14.16
N CYS A 21 10.34 -11.62 13.67
CA CYS A 21 9.17 -10.89 13.20
C CYS A 21 8.47 -10.19 14.37
N VAL A 22 7.90 -9.02 14.10
CA VAL A 22 7.24 -8.16 15.08
C VAL A 22 6.01 -8.88 15.64
N PRO A 23 5.88 -8.92 16.99
CA PRO A 23 4.78 -9.60 17.65
C PRO A 23 3.45 -8.85 17.50
N GLU A 24 2.37 -9.47 18.00
CA GLU A 24 1.07 -8.82 18.17
C GLU A 24 1.19 -7.61 19.10
N VAL A 25 0.49 -6.54 18.74
CA VAL A 25 0.57 -5.26 19.41
C VAL A 25 -0.80 -4.84 19.96
N SER A 26 -0.81 -4.20 21.14
CA SER A 26 -2.04 -3.67 21.73
C SER A 26 -2.62 -2.52 20.90
N ILE A 27 -3.94 -2.55 20.66
CA ILE A 27 -4.68 -1.47 19.96
C ILE A 27 -5.25 -0.46 20.97
N ASN A 28 -5.14 -0.71 22.27
CA ASN A 28 -5.76 0.15 23.27
C ASN A 28 -5.00 1.50 23.32
N GLU A 29 -5.70 2.59 22.98
CA GLU A 29 -5.13 3.95 22.89
C GLU A 29 -4.50 4.41 24.23
N ASN A 30 -4.95 3.84 25.35
CA ASN A 30 -4.40 4.12 26.67
C ASN A 30 -3.01 3.51 26.91
N HIS A 31 -2.54 2.60 26.04
CA HIS A 31 -1.28 1.86 26.17
C HIS A 31 -0.31 2.11 25.00
N LEU A 32 -0.46 3.21 24.27
CA LEU A 32 0.39 3.53 23.11
C LEU A 32 1.88 3.66 23.46
N ALA A 33 2.21 4.22 24.63
CA ALA A 33 3.59 4.34 25.08
C ALA A 33 4.22 2.98 25.40
N GLU A 34 3.49 2.11 26.13
CA GLU A 34 3.93 0.75 26.45
C GLU A 34 4.11 -0.10 25.18
N ARG A 35 3.25 0.12 24.19
CA ARG A 35 3.38 -0.46 22.85
C ARG A 35 4.70 -0.06 22.20
N ASP A 36 4.96 1.24 22.12
CA ASP A 36 6.12 1.74 21.37
C ASP A 36 7.43 1.33 22.08
N GLU A 37 7.44 1.28 23.41
CA GLU A 37 8.54 0.69 24.20
C GLU A 37 8.73 -0.80 23.90
N ALA A 38 7.65 -1.59 23.82
CA ALA A 38 7.74 -3.01 23.49
C ALA A 38 8.27 -3.25 22.06
N LEU A 39 7.87 -2.39 21.10
CA LEU A 39 8.36 -2.46 19.71
C LEU A 39 9.85 -2.11 19.62
N LEU A 40 10.30 -1.10 20.36
CA LEU A 40 11.72 -0.75 20.47
C LEU A 40 12.54 -1.86 21.13
N ALA A 41 12.01 -2.51 22.18
CA ALA A 41 12.67 -3.65 22.79
C ALA A 41 12.77 -4.84 21.82
N HIS A 42 11.75 -5.05 20.99
CA HIS A 42 11.74 -6.11 19.98
C HIS A 42 12.69 -5.82 18.80
N LEU A 43 12.91 -4.55 18.45
CA LEU A 43 13.82 -4.14 17.37
C LEU A 43 15.23 -4.73 17.55
N GLU A 44 15.78 -4.72 18.77
CA GLU A 44 17.11 -5.30 19.03
C GLU A 44 17.13 -6.82 18.80
N THR A 45 16.02 -7.51 19.11
CA THR A 45 15.86 -8.94 18.80
C THR A 45 15.81 -9.14 17.28
N ALA A 46 15.04 -8.33 16.56
CA ALA A 46 14.94 -8.40 15.11
C ALA A 46 16.30 -8.16 14.42
N LYS A 47 17.09 -7.18 14.87
CA LYS A 47 18.46 -6.93 14.37
C LYS A 47 19.38 -8.13 14.56
N LEU A 48 19.35 -8.74 15.75
CA LEU A 48 20.14 -9.95 16.03
C LEU A 48 19.74 -11.09 15.10
N VAL A 49 18.44 -11.29 14.86
CA VAL A 49 17.94 -12.32 13.95
C VAL A 49 18.32 -12.01 12.50
N LEU A 50 18.16 -10.77 12.03
CA LEU A 50 18.55 -10.33 10.69
C LEU A 50 20.05 -10.53 10.43
N ASN A 51 20.91 -10.16 11.40
CA ASN A 51 22.35 -10.37 11.26
C ASN A 51 22.71 -11.86 11.20
N LYS A 52 22.04 -12.70 11.99
CA LYS A 52 22.25 -14.15 11.92
C LYS A 52 21.73 -14.74 10.62
N LEU A 53 20.58 -14.27 10.13
CA LEU A 53 20.03 -14.65 8.83
C LEU A 53 21.02 -14.29 7.71
N TYR A 54 21.59 -13.09 7.74
CA TYR A 54 22.63 -12.67 6.80
C TYR A 54 23.84 -13.63 6.80
N ASN A 55 24.31 -14.03 7.99
CA ASN A 55 25.41 -14.99 8.12
C ASN A 55 25.03 -16.37 7.59
N LEU A 56 23.82 -16.86 7.89
CA LEU A 56 23.29 -18.13 7.37
C LEU A 56 23.21 -18.13 5.84
N LEU A 57 22.63 -17.08 5.25
CA LEU A 57 22.53 -16.92 3.80
C LEU A 57 23.92 -16.84 3.14
N SER A 58 24.88 -16.21 3.81
CA SER A 58 26.27 -16.13 3.32
C SER A 58 26.97 -17.50 3.32
N LYS A 59 26.74 -18.33 4.35
CA LYS A 59 27.23 -19.72 4.40
C LYS A 59 26.60 -20.60 3.32
N LEU A 60 25.30 -20.44 3.08
CA LEU A 60 24.59 -21.15 2.00
C LEU A 60 25.16 -20.81 0.62
N LEU A 61 25.60 -19.57 0.40
CA LEU A 61 26.25 -19.14 -0.84
C LEU A 61 27.67 -19.68 -1.02
N SER A 62 28.45 -19.81 0.06
CA SER A 62 29.83 -20.31 -0.02
C SER A 62 29.93 -21.83 -0.17
N HIS A 63 28.80 -22.56 -0.17
CA HIS A 63 28.72 -24.02 -0.14
C HIS A 63 29.43 -24.67 1.07
N ASP A 64 29.69 -23.90 2.14
CA ASP A 64 30.38 -24.38 3.35
C ASP A 64 29.48 -25.18 4.31
N ALA A 65 28.18 -25.32 3.99
CA ALA A 65 27.22 -26.02 4.84
C ALA A 65 26.92 -27.42 4.28
N ASP A 66 27.03 -28.44 5.14
CA ASP A 66 26.53 -29.79 4.91
C ASP A 66 25.05 -29.72 4.43
N GLN A 67 24.80 -30.33 3.28
CA GLN A 67 23.64 -30.11 2.40
C GLN A 67 22.30 -30.66 2.94
N GLN A 68 21.72 -30.07 3.98
CA GLN A 68 20.37 -30.43 4.43
C GLN A 68 19.28 -29.37 4.16
N ILE A 69 19.62 -28.08 4.11
CA ILE A 69 18.62 -27.01 4.02
C ILE A 69 18.66 -26.38 2.64
N ARG A 70 17.54 -26.36 1.92
CA ARG A 70 17.43 -25.64 0.64
C ARG A 70 16.98 -24.20 0.92
N PRO A 71 17.46 -23.21 0.14
CA PRO A 71 17.03 -21.82 0.29
C PRO A 71 15.51 -21.63 0.22
N GLU A 72 14.84 -22.46 -0.58
CA GLU A 72 13.37 -22.50 -0.74
C GLU A 72 12.64 -22.79 0.57
N ASP A 73 13.24 -23.59 1.47
CA ASP A 73 12.60 -24.08 2.69
C ASP A 73 12.49 -22.99 3.79
N ILE A 74 13.31 -21.92 3.70
CA ILE A 74 13.31 -20.79 4.64
C ILE A 74 12.82 -19.47 3.99
N LEU A 75 12.60 -19.48 2.67
CA LEU A 75 12.37 -18.28 1.87
C LEU A 75 11.21 -17.43 2.38
N ASN A 76 10.06 -18.05 2.67
CA ASN A 76 8.88 -17.33 3.14
C ASN A 76 9.12 -16.64 4.48
N SER A 77 9.73 -17.33 5.45
CA SER A 77 10.10 -16.77 6.76
C SER A 77 11.06 -15.59 6.60
N CYS A 78 12.05 -15.72 5.72
CA CYS A 78 12.97 -14.64 5.40
C CYS A 78 12.25 -13.42 4.81
N LEU A 79 11.33 -13.65 3.87
CA LEU A 79 10.57 -12.58 3.22
C LEU A 79 9.59 -11.90 4.18
N TYR A 80 9.02 -12.62 5.14
CA TYR A 80 8.22 -12.00 6.21
C TYR A 80 9.06 -11.06 7.05
N LEU A 81 10.19 -11.54 7.58
CA LEU A 81 11.09 -10.73 8.39
C LEU A 81 11.60 -9.51 7.61
N CYS A 82 12.05 -9.71 6.37
CA CYS A 82 12.51 -8.60 5.53
C CYS A 82 11.39 -7.61 5.23
N GLY A 83 10.18 -8.09 4.90
CA GLY A 83 9.05 -7.24 4.59
C GLY A 83 8.56 -6.40 5.77
N GLU A 84 8.62 -6.94 6.99
CA GLU A 84 8.28 -6.17 8.21
C GLU A 84 9.28 -5.02 8.48
N HIS A 85 10.51 -5.12 7.95
CA HIS A 85 11.59 -4.13 8.06
C HIS A 85 11.87 -3.39 6.74
N CYS A 86 10.89 -3.27 5.83
CA CYS A 86 11.07 -2.65 4.52
C CYS A 86 11.20 -1.12 4.50
N LYS A 87 11.11 -0.46 5.66
CA LYS A 87 11.26 0.99 5.84
C LYS A 87 12.10 1.25 7.09
N SER A 88 12.82 2.36 7.13
CA SER A 88 13.72 2.74 8.23
C SER A 88 13.13 3.73 9.24
N ASN A 89 11.89 4.16 9.04
CA ASN A 89 11.21 5.18 9.84
C ASN A 89 9.96 4.63 10.56
N LEU A 90 10.04 3.39 11.03
CA LEU A 90 8.94 2.71 11.73
C LEU A 90 9.32 2.49 13.22
N PRO A 91 8.34 2.39 14.13
CA PRO A 91 8.61 2.12 15.55
C PRO A 91 9.42 0.83 15.81
N TRP A 92 9.31 -0.15 14.90
CA TRP A 92 10.00 -1.45 14.97
C TRP A 92 11.09 -1.60 13.91
N SER A 93 11.43 -0.56 13.14
CA SER A 93 12.43 -0.65 12.08
C SER A 93 13.18 0.66 11.88
N ASP A 94 14.49 0.61 12.08
CA ASP A 94 15.44 1.71 12.00
C ASP A 94 16.39 1.58 10.80
N ILE A 95 17.37 2.48 10.69
CA ILE A 95 18.35 2.49 9.59
C ILE A 95 19.20 1.22 9.57
N GLU A 96 19.57 0.70 10.75
CA GLU A 96 20.43 -0.48 10.87
C GLU A 96 19.69 -1.77 10.46
N SER A 97 18.50 -2.00 11.00
CA SER A 97 17.66 -3.14 10.62
C SER A 97 17.27 -3.10 9.14
N TYR A 98 16.94 -1.93 8.60
CA TYR A 98 16.69 -1.74 7.17
C TYR A 98 17.92 -2.07 6.31
N SER A 99 19.13 -1.69 6.76
CA SER A 99 20.38 -2.04 6.06
C SER A 99 20.62 -3.56 6.05
N LEU A 100 20.47 -4.21 7.20
CA LEU A 100 20.60 -5.68 7.32
C LEU A 100 19.57 -6.42 6.47
N MET A 101 18.34 -5.92 6.43
CA MET A 101 17.27 -6.43 5.58
C MET A 101 17.67 -6.38 4.10
N ASN A 102 18.21 -5.26 3.61
CA ASN A 102 18.66 -5.16 2.21
C ASN A 102 19.79 -6.14 1.90
N LEU A 103 20.76 -6.28 2.82
CA LEU A 103 21.83 -7.28 2.67
C LEU A 103 21.29 -8.71 2.62
N CYS A 104 20.28 -9.04 3.43
CA CYS A 104 19.63 -10.35 3.36
C CYS A 104 18.94 -10.57 2.01
N ILE A 105 18.23 -9.57 1.50
CA ILE A 105 17.58 -9.63 0.18
C ILE A 105 18.58 -9.83 -0.96
N GLU A 106 19.72 -9.13 -0.94
CA GLU A 106 20.79 -9.31 -1.93
C GLU A 106 21.32 -10.74 -1.94
N LYS A 107 21.50 -11.33 -0.75
CA LYS A 107 21.95 -12.72 -0.59
C LYS A 107 20.88 -13.72 -1.07
N ILE A 108 19.60 -13.49 -0.74
CA ILE A 108 18.48 -14.30 -1.23
C ILE A 108 18.40 -14.23 -2.76
N CYS A 109 18.51 -13.04 -3.36
CA CYS A 109 18.51 -12.89 -4.82
C CYS A 109 19.67 -13.68 -5.44
N SER A 110 20.86 -13.60 -4.85
CA SER A 110 22.03 -14.36 -5.31
C SER A 110 21.81 -15.88 -5.23
N LEU A 111 21.24 -16.39 -4.13
CA LEU A 111 20.92 -17.82 -3.95
C LEU A 111 19.89 -18.31 -4.97
N MET A 112 18.91 -17.48 -5.30
CA MET A 112 17.84 -17.79 -6.25
C MET A 112 18.20 -17.46 -7.70
N ASN A 113 19.46 -17.11 -7.98
CA ASN A 113 19.94 -16.69 -9.30
C ASN A 113 19.06 -15.57 -9.91
N CYS A 114 18.79 -14.53 -9.12
CA CYS A 114 18.01 -13.36 -9.49
C CYS A 114 18.89 -12.11 -9.42
N HIS A 115 18.79 -11.23 -10.42
CA HIS A 115 19.54 -9.97 -10.46
C HIS A 115 18.87 -8.84 -9.68
N SER A 116 17.59 -9.01 -9.33
CA SER A 116 16.82 -8.01 -8.60
C SER A 116 15.71 -8.67 -7.79
N ILE A 117 15.21 -7.94 -6.80
CA ILE A 117 14.04 -8.36 -6.02
C ILE A 117 12.78 -8.49 -6.89
N ASN A 118 12.65 -7.68 -7.94
CA ASN A 118 11.54 -7.80 -8.89
C ASN A 118 11.56 -9.17 -9.58
N GLU A 119 12.74 -9.64 -9.97
CA GLU A 119 12.92 -10.96 -10.59
C GLU A 119 12.70 -12.10 -9.58
N LEU A 120 13.03 -11.89 -8.31
CA LEU A 120 12.70 -12.83 -7.25
C LEU A 120 11.17 -13.02 -7.16
N PHE A 121 10.41 -11.92 -7.06
CA PHE A 121 8.94 -11.97 -6.94
C PHE A 121 8.24 -12.54 -8.19
N THR A 122 8.87 -12.51 -9.38
CA THR A 122 8.31 -13.19 -10.56
C THR A 122 8.50 -14.71 -10.54
N LYS A 123 9.50 -15.23 -9.81
CA LYS A 123 9.82 -16.66 -9.76
C LYS A 123 9.17 -17.40 -8.58
N ILE A 124 8.93 -16.71 -7.47
CA ILE A 124 8.41 -17.34 -6.24
C ILE A 124 6.88 -17.46 -6.28
N ASP A 125 6.35 -18.39 -5.48
CA ASP A 125 4.92 -18.46 -5.22
C ASP A 125 4.50 -17.38 -4.21
N VAL A 126 4.08 -16.23 -4.73
CA VAL A 126 3.63 -15.11 -3.89
C VAL A 126 2.32 -15.45 -3.15
N SER A 127 1.56 -16.45 -3.60
CA SER A 127 0.33 -16.86 -2.92
C SER A 127 0.59 -17.37 -1.51
N SER A 128 1.68 -18.13 -1.30
CA SER A 128 2.05 -18.63 0.03
C SER A 128 2.37 -17.49 1.00
N ILE A 129 2.96 -16.40 0.50
CA ILE A 129 3.27 -15.21 1.30
C ILE A 129 1.95 -14.60 1.80
N PHE A 130 1.02 -14.28 0.91
CA PHE A 130 -0.26 -13.67 1.30
C PHE A 130 -1.11 -14.60 2.16
N VAL A 131 -1.18 -15.89 1.85
CA VAL A 131 -1.90 -16.88 2.67
C VAL A 131 -1.32 -16.94 4.08
N GLY A 132 0.00 -16.95 4.23
CA GLY A 132 0.62 -16.88 5.55
C GLY A 132 0.41 -15.56 6.27
N LEU A 133 0.21 -14.43 5.55
CA LEU A 133 -0.15 -13.16 6.20
C LEU A 133 -1.63 -13.06 6.57
N GLN A 134 -2.52 -13.85 5.96
CA GLN A 134 -3.98 -13.70 6.15
C GLN A 134 -4.43 -13.79 7.61
N TYR A 135 -3.83 -14.67 8.42
CA TYR A 135 -4.25 -14.78 9.82
C TYR A 135 -3.99 -13.49 10.61
N LYS A 136 -2.89 -12.78 10.30
CA LYS A 136 -2.58 -11.46 10.88
C LYS A 136 -3.47 -10.35 10.31
N LEU A 137 -3.86 -10.46 9.02
CA LEU A 137 -4.44 -9.34 8.26
C LEU A 137 -5.97 -9.35 8.13
N LYS A 138 -6.63 -10.45 8.50
CA LYS A 138 -8.08 -10.61 8.31
C LYS A 138 -8.90 -9.74 9.29
N ASN A 139 -10.02 -9.21 8.80
CA ASN A 139 -10.99 -8.39 9.57
C ASN A 139 -10.31 -7.18 10.22
N ASP A 140 -10.48 -6.96 11.53
CA ASP A 140 -9.81 -5.91 12.30
C ASP A 140 -8.45 -6.36 12.89
N ASN A 141 -8.03 -7.60 12.65
CA ASN A 141 -6.82 -8.14 13.28
C ASN A 141 -5.54 -7.42 12.82
N TRP A 142 -5.53 -6.89 11.59
CA TRP A 142 -4.38 -6.17 11.02
C TRP A 142 -3.93 -4.99 11.88
N LYS A 143 -4.84 -4.37 12.65
CA LYS A 143 -4.53 -3.27 13.58
C LYS A 143 -3.52 -3.68 14.65
N LYS A 144 -3.51 -4.97 15.01
CA LYS A 144 -2.56 -5.55 15.96
C LYS A 144 -1.23 -5.95 15.32
N TYR A 145 -1.14 -5.96 13.99
CA TYR A 145 0.03 -6.40 13.26
C TYR A 145 0.45 -5.36 12.22
N PRO A 146 0.85 -4.14 12.65
CA PRO A 146 1.19 -3.07 11.73
C PRO A 146 2.43 -3.41 10.87
N ALA A 147 3.36 -4.22 11.40
CA ALA A 147 4.48 -4.73 10.62
C ALA A 147 4.04 -5.67 9.48
N ALA A 148 3.03 -6.52 9.72
CA ALA A 148 2.48 -7.39 8.69
C ALA A 148 1.77 -6.59 7.59
N VAL A 149 1.17 -5.44 7.92
CA VAL A 149 0.63 -4.50 6.94
C VAL A 149 1.75 -3.92 6.06
N GLU A 150 2.88 -3.54 6.66
CA GLU A 150 4.05 -3.08 5.90
C GLU A 150 4.64 -4.17 5.00
N CYS A 151 4.75 -5.41 5.51
CA CYS A 151 5.15 -6.57 4.72
C CYS A 151 4.19 -6.80 3.54
N TYR A 152 2.87 -6.74 3.77
CA TYR A 152 1.86 -6.81 2.72
C TYR A 152 2.05 -5.72 1.67
N MET A 153 2.21 -4.46 2.09
CA MET A 153 2.38 -3.32 1.18
C MET A 153 3.67 -3.42 0.37
N TRP A 154 4.74 -3.93 0.99
CA TRP A 154 6.02 -4.16 0.34
C TRP A 154 5.91 -5.23 -0.75
N VAL A 155 5.33 -6.39 -0.44
CA VAL A 155 5.13 -7.48 -1.42
C VAL A 155 4.21 -7.03 -2.55
N LEU A 156 3.12 -6.33 -2.22
CA LEU A 156 2.14 -5.83 -3.19
C LEU A 156 2.81 -4.97 -4.28
N LYS A 157 3.76 -4.10 -3.93
CA LYS A 157 4.47 -3.22 -4.89
C LYS A 157 5.22 -3.97 -5.99
N TYR A 158 5.63 -5.21 -5.73
CA TYR A 158 6.33 -6.04 -6.72
C TYR A 158 5.38 -6.87 -7.59
N LEU A 159 4.12 -7.03 -7.18
CA LEU A 159 3.11 -7.71 -7.98
C LEU A 159 2.65 -6.82 -9.13
N LYS A 160 2.88 -7.30 -10.35
CA LYS A 160 2.41 -6.69 -11.59
C LYS A 160 1.60 -7.70 -12.41
N MET A 161 1.07 -7.26 -13.54
CA MET A 161 0.47 -8.16 -14.51
C MET A 161 1.49 -9.18 -15.05
N PRO A 162 1.11 -10.46 -15.29
CA PRO A 162 -0.22 -11.05 -15.08
C PRO A 162 -0.45 -11.63 -13.67
N GLN A 163 0.58 -11.71 -12.81
CA GLN A 163 0.51 -12.38 -11.51
C GLN A 163 -0.55 -11.77 -10.58
N LEU A 164 -0.63 -10.43 -10.51
CA LEU A 164 -1.58 -9.74 -9.64
C LEU A 164 -3.03 -10.18 -9.88
N ASN A 165 -3.41 -10.41 -11.14
CA ASN A 165 -4.78 -10.82 -11.51
C ASN A 165 -5.18 -12.13 -10.82
N SER A 166 -4.24 -13.07 -10.75
CA SER A 166 -4.48 -14.39 -10.15
C SER A 166 -4.68 -14.32 -8.64
N PHE A 167 -4.27 -13.20 -8.01
CA PHE A 167 -4.26 -13.04 -6.56
C PHE A 167 -5.14 -11.87 -6.09
N LEU A 168 -5.98 -11.28 -6.95
CA LEU A 168 -6.86 -10.17 -6.58
C LEU A 168 -7.70 -10.48 -5.34
N TYR A 169 -8.24 -11.69 -5.25
CA TYR A 169 -9.05 -12.13 -4.11
C TYR A 169 -8.25 -12.24 -2.79
N LEU A 170 -6.93 -12.40 -2.87
CA LEU A 170 -6.04 -12.45 -1.70
C LEU A 170 -5.62 -11.05 -1.26
N VAL A 171 -5.37 -10.15 -2.21
CA VAL A 171 -4.81 -8.82 -1.93
C VAL A 171 -5.88 -7.78 -1.65
N MET A 172 -7.00 -7.78 -2.38
CA MET A 172 -8.04 -6.75 -2.24
C MET A 172 -8.68 -6.62 -0.84
N PRO A 173 -8.88 -7.70 -0.04
CA PRO A 173 -9.59 -7.61 1.23
C PRO A 173 -8.96 -6.65 2.26
N LEU A 174 -7.63 -6.60 2.39
CA LEU A 174 -7.00 -5.74 3.40
C LEU A 174 -7.18 -4.24 3.08
N PRO A 175 -6.88 -3.73 1.86
CA PRO A 175 -7.17 -2.36 1.50
C PRO A 175 -8.64 -1.97 1.70
N LEU A 176 -9.60 -2.86 1.39
CA LEU A 176 -11.02 -2.60 1.66
C LEU A 176 -11.28 -2.39 3.16
N ASN A 177 -10.80 -3.30 4.01
CA ASN A 177 -10.96 -3.16 5.47
C ASN A 177 -10.27 -1.90 6.03
N MET A 178 -9.10 -1.53 5.51
CA MET A 178 -8.37 -0.33 5.93
C MET A 178 -9.04 0.96 5.47
N PHE A 179 -9.73 0.95 4.32
CA PHE A 179 -10.45 2.11 3.82
C PHE A 179 -11.74 2.38 4.61
N ASP A 180 -12.38 1.33 5.11
CA ASP A 180 -13.55 1.42 6.00
C ASP A 180 -13.17 1.78 7.45
N ASP A 181 -11.87 1.81 7.78
CA ASP A 181 -11.38 2.12 9.12
C ASP A 181 -11.59 3.60 9.50
N TYR A 182 -11.72 3.88 10.80
CA TYR A 182 -11.90 5.27 11.25
C TYR A 182 -10.63 6.10 11.14
N CYS A 183 -9.43 5.51 11.20
CA CYS A 183 -8.17 6.23 11.17
C CYS A 183 -7.78 6.65 9.74
N ASP A 184 -7.32 7.89 9.56
CA ASP A 184 -7.00 8.41 8.23
C ASP A 184 -5.69 7.85 7.66
N SER A 185 -4.72 7.49 8.51
CA SER A 185 -3.48 6.83 8.06
C SER A 185 -3.76 5.46 7.44
N SER A 186 -4.71 4.71 8.00
CA SER A 186 -5.22 3.46 7.44
C SER A 186 -5.82 3.68 6.05
N LYS A 187 -6.67 4.70 5.90
CA LYS A 187 -7.29 5.05 4.61
C LYS A 187 -6.26 5.47 3.56
N ILE A 188 -5.26 6.26 3.93
CA ILE A 188 -4.17 6.65 3.00
C ILE A 188 -3.42 5.41 2.52
N THR A 189 -3.07 4.50 3.44
CA THR A 189 -2.39 3.24 3.10
C THR A 189 -3.25 2.38 2.18
N ALA A 190 -4.57 2.33 2.42
CA ALA A 190 -5.51 1.65 1.54
C ALA A 190 -5.56 2.26 0.14
N LEU A 191 -5.57 3.59 0.03
CA LEU A 191 -5.62 4.30 -1.25
C LEU A 191 -4.34 4.09 -2.05
N ASP A 192 -3.18 4.05 -1.40
CA ASP A 192 -1.92 3.67 -2.06
C ASP A 192 -1.97 2.24 -2.61
N ALA A 193 -2.55 1.30 -1.84
CA ALA A 193 -2.74 -0.07 -2.29
C ALA A 193 -3.72 -0.16 -3.47
N PHE A 194 -4.87 0.53 -3.40
CA PHE A 194 -5.84 0.59 -4.48
C PHE A 194 -5.23 1.16 -5.75
N LEU A 195 -4.47 2.25 -5.65
CA LEU A 195 -3.83 2.87 -6.80
C LEU A 195 -2.90 1.86 -7.51
N HIS A 196 -2.06 1.15 -6.74
CA HIS A 196 -1.18 0.12 -7.29
C HIS A 196 -1.97 -1.03 -7.93
N ILE A 197 -3.01 -1.53 -7.25
CA ILE A 197 -3.83 -2.64 -7.73
C ILE A 197 -4.55 -2.25 -9.02
N ILE A 198 -5.21 -1.08 -9.04
CA ILE A 198 -5.92 -0.58 -10.21
C ILE A 198 -4.92 -0.42 -11.36
N ASP A 199 -3.75 0.20 -11.14
CA ASP A 199 -2.74 0.43 -12.19
C ASP A 199 -2.13 -0.87 -12.75
N ASN A 200 -2.04 -1.92 -11.94
CA ASN A 200 -1.46 -3.20 -12.33
C ASN A 200 -2.50 -4.30 -12.63
N THR A 201 -3.78 -3.94 -12.82
CA THR A 201 -4.84 -4.90 -13.18
C THR A 201 -5.54 -4.48 -14.49
N PRO A 202 -5.84 -5.40 -15.42
CA PRO A 202 -6.70 -5.12 -16.57
C PRO A 202 -8.10 -4.70 -16.15
N ALA A 203 -8.72 -3.81 -16.94
CA ALA A 203 -10.12 -3.44 -16.75
C ALA A 203 -11.07 -4.65 -16.73
N VAL A 204 -10.84 -5.64 -17.61
CA VAL A 204 -11.69 -6.84 -17.70
C VAL A 204 -11.66 -7.65 -16.40
N GLU A 205 -10.50 -7.80 -15.76
CA GLU A 205 -10.37 -8.55 -14.51
C GLU A 205 -11.03 -7.82 -13.34
N LEU A 206 -10.88 -6.49 -13.28
CA LEU A 206 -11.57 -5.65 -12.29
C LEU A 206 -13.10 -5.76 -12.43
N THR A 207 -13.62 -5.77 -13.66
CA THR A 207 -15.04 -5.92 -13.93
C THR A 207 -15.56 -7.34 -13.66
N MET A 208 -14.82 -8.38 -14.05
CA MET A 208 -15.23 -9.77 -13.81
C MET A 208 -15.25 -10.13 -12.32
N SER A 209 -14.33 -9.55 -11.53
CA SER A 209 -14.32 -9.70 -10.07
C SER A 209 -15.35 -8.81 -9.37
N GLY A 210 -15.93 -7.82 -10.06
CA GLY A 210 -16.88 -6.84 -9.50
C GLY A 210 -16.21 -5.78 -8.61
N TYR A 211 -14.87 -5.76 -8.53
CA TYR A 211 -14.15 -4.78 -7.72
C TYR A 211 -14.21 -3.38 -8.30
N ASP A 212 -14.41 -3.23 -9.61
CA ASP A 212 -14.67 -1.93 -10.21
C ASP A 212 -15.91 -1.24 -9.60
N ILE A 213 -17.03 -1.95 -9.46
CA ILE A 213 -18.27 -1.40 -8.89
C ILE A 213 -18.10 -1.13 -7.40
N VAL A 214 -17.43 -2.04 -6.67
CA VAL A 214 -17.18 -1.87 -5.23
C VAL A 214 -16.32 -0.63 -4.99
N LEU A 215 -15.18 -0.52 -5.67
CA LEU A 215 -14.27 0.61 -5.51
C LEU A 215 -14.91 1.93 -5.95
N LEU A 216 -15.67 1.95 -7.05
CA LEU A 216 -16.40 3.15 -7.47
C LEU A 216 -17.34 3.65 -6.37
N LYS A 217 -18.15 2.78 -5.78
CA LYS A 217 -19.07 3.14 -4.69
C LYS A 217 -18.33 3.58 -3.44
N SER A 218 -17.25 2.88 -3.07
CA SER A 218 -16.42 3.24 -1.92
C SER A 218 -15.80 4.62 -2.09
N PHE A 219 -15.27 4.95 -3.28
CA PHE A 219 -14.71 6.26 -3.57
C PHE A 219 -15.78 7.37 -3.62
N GLU A 220 -16.93 7.12 -4.26
CA GLU A 220 -18.07 8.06 -4.25
C GLU A 220 -18.50 8.39 -2.80
N SER A 221 -18.67 7.36 -1.96
CA SER A 221 -18.98 7.53 -0.54
C SER A 221 -17.88 8.28 0.20
N GLY A 222 -16.63 7.92 -0.04
CA GLY A 222 -15.47 8.56 0.59
C GLY A 222 -15.36 10.05 0.26
N LEU A 223 -15.53 10.44 -1.00
CA LEU A 223 -15.55 11.85 -1.40
C LEU A 223 -16.72 12.62 -0.78
N ALA A 224 -17.84 11.95 -0.52
CA ALA A 224 -19.02 12.56 0.08
C ALA A 224 -18.91 12.75 1.59
N SER A 225 -18.22 11.86 2.32
CA SER A 225 -18.26 11.82 3.77
C SER A 225 -16.93 12.08 4.48
N LEU A 226 -15.79 11.81 3.84
CA LEU A 226 -14.48 11.91 4.49
C LEU A 226 -13.95 13.35 4.55
N GLU A 227 -12.95 13.56 5.41
CA GLU A 227 -12.27 14.83 5.58
C GLU A 227 -11.52 15.25 4.31
N TYR A 228 -11.38 16.57 4.13
CA TYR A 228 -10.84 17.15 2.89
C TYR A 228 -9.42 16.68 2.58
N GLN A 229 -8.59 16.35 3.58
CA GLN A 229 -7.21 15.90 3.37
C GLN A 229 -7.12 14.59 2.58
N LEU A 230 -8.17 13.76 2.61
CA LEU A 230 -8.22 12.48 1.90
C LEU A 230 -8.70 12.62 0.45
N VAL A 231 -9.37 13.74 0.12
CA VAL A 231 -9.98 13.97 -1.20
C VAL A 231 -8.97 13.82 -2.34
N PRO A 232 -7.74 14.39 -2.31
CA PRO A 232 -6.78 14.21 -3.39
C PRO A 232 -6.42 12.75 -3.67
N TYR A 233 -6.27 11.94 -2.61
CA TYR A 233 -5.91 10.53 -2.72
C TYR A 233 -7.07 9.70 -3.30
N ILE A 234 -8.29 9.95 -2.81
CA ILE A 234 -9.49 9.26 -3.28
C ILE A 234 -9.76 9.62 -4.74
N LEU A 235 -9.67 10.91 -5.09
CA LEU A 235 -9.88 11.37 -6.45
C LEU A 235 -8.87 10.74 -7.42
N LYS A 236 -7.58 10.67 -7.03
CA LYS A 236 -6.55 10.02 -7.86
C LYS A 236 -6.89 8.55 -8.14
N CYS A 237 -7.33 7.80 -7.13
CA CYS A 237 -7.73 6.40 -7.29
C CYS A 237 -8.99 6.28 -8.18
N PHE A 238 -9.98 7.14 -7.94
CA PHE A 238 -11.21 7.19 -8.72
C PHE A 238 -10.93 7.45 -10.20
N LEU A 239 -10.17 8.51 -10.51
CA LEU A 239 -9.80 8.89 -11.87
C LEU A 239 -9.05 7.76 -12.58
N MET A 240 -8.10 7.10 -11.90
CA MET A 240 -7.40 5.95 -12.44
C MET A 240 -8.37 4.80 -12.78
N LEU A 241 -9.32 4.50 -11.89
CA LEU A 241 -10.30 3.42 -12.09
C LEU A 241 -11.23 3.69 -13.28
N ILE A 242 -11.81 4.89 -13.38
CA ILE A 242 -12.68 5.24 -14.51
C ILE A 242 -11.89 5.32 -15.82
N SER A 243 -10.63 5.74 -15.78
CA SER A 243 -9.75 5.75 -16.96
C SER A 243 -9.61 4.34 -17.55
N LYS A 244 -9.49 3.32 -16.69
CA LYS A 244 -9.35 1.94 -17.14
C LYS A 244 -10.65 1.32 -17.57
N THR A 245 -11.71 1.52 -16.79
CA THR A 245 -12.97 0.79 -16.93
C THR A 245 -13.92 1.43 -17.95
N GLN A 246 -13.84 2.75 -18.17
CA GLN A 246 -14.87 3.49 -18.90
C GLN A 246 -14.37 4.31 -20.12
N MET A 247 -13.05 4.44 -20.35
CA MET A 247 -12.50 5.18 -21.50
C MET A 247 -12.91 4.62 -22.88
N LYS A 248 -13.36 3.37 -22.97
CA LYS A 248 -13.90 2.82 -24.23
C LYS A 248 -15.18 3.54 -24.68
N HIS A 249 -15.92 4.17 -23.78
CA HIS A 249 -17.11 4.98 -24.10
C HIS A 249 -16.75 6.41 -24.53
N LEU A 250 -15.72 7.01 -23.92
CA LEU A 250 -15.29 8.39 -24.20
C LEU A 250 -14.66 8.57 -25.60
N SER A 251 -14.04 7.53 -26.14
CA SER A 251 -13.32 7.62 -27.43
C SER A 251 -14.21 7.54 -28.69
N LYS A 252 -15.50 7.20 -28.58
CA LYS A 252 -16.34 6.96 -29.77
C LYS A 252 -17.75 7.56 -29.80
N LYS A 253 -18.32 8.08 -28.70
CA LYS A 253 -19.64 8.74 -28.76
C LYS A 253 -19.73 9.87 -27.74
N ASN A 254 -20.04 11.06 -28.27
CA ASN A 254 -20.57 12.24 -27.58
C ASN A 254 -19.82 12.72 -26.33
N ILE A 255 -18.97 13.74 -26.52
CA ILE A 255 -18.38 14.60 -25.47
C ILE A 255 -19.45 15.18 -24.49
N ILE A 256 -20.74 15.06 -24.85
CA ILE A 256 -21.88 15.64 -24.16
C ILE A 256 -22.59 14.62 -23.25
N GLU A 257 -22.26 13.32 -23.30
CA GLU A 257 -22.92 12.34 -22.43
C GLU A 257 -22.52 12.51 -20.96
N TRP A 258 -23.44 12.19 -20.05
CA TRP A 258 -23.20 12.18 -18.61
C TRP A 258 -22.41 10.93 -18.24
N THR A 259 -21.38 11.09 -17.42
CA THR A 259 -20.41 10.04 -17.07
C THR A 259 -20.31 9.86 -15.56
N LYS A 260 -19.60 8.81 -15.11
CA LYS A 260 -19.29 8.64 -13.69
C LYS A 260 -18.44 9.76 -13.11
N PHE A 261 -17.66 10.43 -13.94
CA PHE A 261 -16.95 11.61 -13.51
C PHE A 261 -17.92 12.75 -13.09
N ASP A 262 -19.03 12.89 -13.80
CA ASP A 262 -20.04 13.92 -13.50
C ASP A 262 -20.77 13.65 -12.18
N ASP A 263 -21.01 12.37 -11.85
CA ASP A 263 -21.52 11.97 -10.53
C ASP A 263 -20.57 12.45 -9.41
N VAL A 264 -19.26 12.29 -9.60
CA VAL A 264 -18.24 12.76 -8.65
C VAL A 264 -18.18 14.29 -8.56
N MET A 265 -18.32 15.02 -9.67
CA MET A 265 -18.37 16.48 -9.62
C MET A 265 -19.59 17.00 -8.87
N ASN A 266 -20.73 16.31 -8.98
CA ASN A 266 -21.91 16.62 -8.18
C ASN A 266 -21.70 16.41 -6.68
N ILE A 267 -20.78 15.53 -6.28
CA ILE A 267 -20.39 15.33 -4.87
C ILE A 267 -19.38 16.41 -4.43
N LEU A 268 -18.36 16.66 -5.25
CA LEU A 268 -17.23 17.52 -4.90
C LEU A 268 -17.56 19.01 -4.93
N LEU A 269 -18.19 19.50 -6.01
CA LEU A 269 -18.41 20.93 -6.18
C LEU A 269 -19.21 21.57 -5.04
N PRO A 270 -20.33 21.00 -4.55
CA PRO A 270 -21.03 21.58 -3.40
C PRO A 270 -20.14 21.70 -2.15
N ARG A 271 -19.29 20.70 -1.90
CA ARG A 271 -18.36 20.73 -0.76
C ARG A 271 -17.31 21.83 -0.92
N MET A 272 -16.72 21.95 -2.12
CA MET A 272 -15.73 22.98 -2.46
C MET A 272 -16.32 24.40 -2.36
N GLU A 273 -17.57 24.58 -2.79
CA GLU A 273 -18.29 25.86 -2.77
C GLU A 273 -18.61 26.32 -1.34
N LEU A 274 -18.94 25.39 -0.45
CA LEU A 274 -19.27 25.64 0.95
C LEU A 274 -18.05 25.74 1.87
N GLU A 275 -16.84 25.49 1.37
CA GLU A 275 -15.64 25.50 2.18
C GLU A 275 -15.10 26.93 2.38
N TYR A 276 -14.65 27.23 3.60
CA TYR A 276 -14.09 28.55 3.95
C TYR A 276 -12.79 28.43 4.78
N LYS A 277 -12.43 27.24 5.26
CA LYS A 277 -11.17 27.03 5.97
C LYS A 277 -10.01 27.06 4.98
N ASN A 278 -8.96 27.81 5.30
CA ASN A 278 -7.83 28.01 4.41
C ASN A 278 -7.18 26.68 4.01
N GLU A 279 -6.92 25.77 4.96
CA GLU A 279 -6.25 24.49 4.66
C GLU A 279 -7.08 23.61 3.72
N SER A 280 -8.41 23.66 3.87
CA SER A 280 -9.34 22.89 3.04
C SER A 280 -9.47 23.50 1.65
N VAL A 281 -9.53 24.84 1.55
CA VAL A 281 -9.48 25.55 0.26
C VAL A 281 -8.19 25.24 -0.50
N GLU A 282 -7.03 25.26 0.18
CA GLU A 282 -5.75 24.90 -0.44
C GLU A 282 -5.74 23.45 -0.92
N CYS A 283 -6.28 22.52 -0.13
CA CYS A 283 -6.41 21.12 -0.50
C CYS A 283 -7.32 20.93 -1.73
N TYR A 284 -8.50 21.55 -1.74
CA TYR A 284 -9.41 21.51 -2.89
C TYR A 284 -8.84 22.25 -4.10
N ALA A 285 -8.03 23.29 -3.93
CA ALA A 285 -7.34 23.94 -5.03
C ALA A 285 -6.31 23.00 -5.66
N SER A 286 -5.61 22.19 -4.86
CA SER A 286 -4.57 21.26 -5.33
C SER A 286 -5.09 20.14 -6.24
N ILE A 287 -6.39 19.81 -6.16
CA ILE A 287 -7.00 18.77 -7.01
C ILE A 287 -7.49 19.30 -8.36
N LEU A 288 -7.63 20.62 -8.52
CA LEU A 288 -8.17 21.21 -9.74
C LEU A 288 -7.32 20.91 -11.00
N PRO A 289 -5.98 20.94 -10.95
CA PRO A 289 -5.15 20.51 -12.08
C PRO A 289 -5.44 19.06 -12.48
N LEU A 290 -5.54 18.14 -11.51
CA LEU A 290 -5.86 16.72 -11.77
C LEU A 290 -7.21 16.55 -12.46
N ILE A 291 -8.22 17.32 -12.03
CA ILE A 291 -9.56 17.35 -12.63
C ILE A 291 -9.48 17.84 -14.08
N LEU A 292 -8.80 18.96 -14.33
CA LEU A 292 -8.71 19.56 -15.67
C LEU A 292 -7.94 18.68 -16.65
N ASP A 293 -6.82 18.10 -16.21
CA ASP A 293 -5.99 17.20 -17.02
C ASP A 293 -6.76 15.93 -17.41
N PHE A 294 -7.60 15.42 -16.51
CA PHE A 294 -8.37 14.22 -16.76
C PHE A 294 -9.54 14.43 -17.74
N ILE A 295 -10.32 15.50 -17.56
CA ILE A 295 -11.56 15.72 -18.32
C ILE A 295 -11.28 16.36 -19.68
N GLY A 296 -10.23 17.19 -19.76
CA GLY A 296 -10.00 18.08 -20.89
C GLY A 296 -11.22 18.96 -21.17
N PHE A 297 -11.62 19.08 -22.44
CA PHE A 297 -12.70 19.96 -22.89
C PHE A 297 -14.08 19.66 -22.29
N SER A 298 -14.33 18.47 -21.74
CA SER A 298 -15.63 18.15 -21.14
C SER A 298 -15.88 18.95 -19.84
N CYS A 299 -14.87 19.64 -19.29
CA CYS A 299 -15.00 20.52 -18.14
C CYS A 299 -15.91 21.73 -18.42
N ILE A 300 -16.17 22.05 -19.69
CA ILE A 300 -17.01 23.18 -20.12
C ILE A 300 -18.39 23.15 -19.44
N ARG A 301 -18.99 21.97 -19.25
CA ARG A 301 -20.30 21.85 -18.59
C ARG A 301 -20.32 22.32 -17.14
N TRP A 302 -19.16 22.30 -16.48
CA TRP A 302 -19.00 22.66 -15.08
C TRP A 302 -18.50 24.11 -14.92
N THR A 303 -18.29 24.85 -16.02
CA THR A 303 -17.70 26.20 -15.99
C THR A 303 -18.49 27.20 -15.16
N GLU A 304 -19.83 27.14 -15.19
CA GLU A 304 -20.69 28.02 -14.37
C GLU A 304 -20.39 27.91 -12.87
N ARG A 305 -19.93 26.74 -12.41
CA ARG A 305 -19.58 26.48 -11.01
C ARG A 305 -18.08 26.63 -10.75
N LEU A 306 -17.26 26.13 -11.68
CA LEU A 306 -15.80 26.16 -11.58
C LEU A 306 -15.24 27.58 -11.68
N ILE A 307 -15.75 28.44 -12.56
CA ILE A 307 -15.22 29.81 -12.73
C ILE A 307 -15.38 30.63 -11.43
N PRO A 308 -16.57 30.73 -10.81
CA PRO A 308 -16.70 31.42 -9.52
C PRO A 308 -15.85 30.81 -8.42
N LEU A 309 -15.70 29.48 -8.41
CA LEU A 309 -14.86 28.77 -7.44
C LEU A 309 -13.37 29.12 -7.61
N PHE A 310 -12.87 29.17 -8.85
CA PHE A 310 -11.51 29.62 -9.14
C PHE A 310 -11.31 31.07 -8.69
N VAL A 311 -12.25 31.96 -9.00
CA VAL A 311 -12.18 33.36 -8.54
C VAL A 311 -12.14 33.41 -7.02
N LYS A 312 -13.00 32.64 -6.33
CA LYS A 312 -13.00 32.53 -4.87
C LYS A 312 -11.64 32.09 -4.36
N TYR A 313 -11.06 31.01 -4.89
CA TYR A 313 -9.79 30.45 -4.40
C TYR A 313 -8.57 31.33 -4.69
N ILE A 314 -8.57 32.05 -5.81
CA ILE A 314 -7.54 33.05 -6.13
C ILE A 314 -7.67 34.26 -5.20
N MET A 315 -8.91 34.71 -4.91
CA MET A 315 -9.14 35.88 -4.06
C MET A 315 -8.96 35.58 -2.57
N HIS A 316 -9.14 34.34 -2.13
CA HIS A 316 -9.06 33.95 -0.72
C HIS A 316 -7.63 33.98 -0.18
N ILE A 317 -6.60 33.88 -1.03
CA ILE A 317 -5.22 33.64 -0.59
C ILE A 317 -4.18 34.30 -1.52
N ASN A 318 -3.32 35.17 -0.96
CA ASN A 318 -2.13 35.71 -1.65
C ASN A 318 -1.04 34.65 -1.96
N SER A 319 -1.19 33.41 -1.48
CA SER A 319 -0.29 32.24 -1.67
C SER A 319 -0.81 31.07 -2.54
N THR A 320 -2.05 31.09 -3.07
CA THR A 320 -2.60 29.99 -3.91
C THR A 320 -2.26 30.12 -5.39
N PHE A 321 -1.72 31.27 -5.81
CA PHE A 321 -1.40 31.52 -7.22
C PHE A 321 -0.34 30.54 -7.77
N SER A 322 0.53 29.99 -6.93
CA SER A 322 1.48 28.93 -7.31
C SER A 322 0.86 27.53 -7.38
N THR A 323 -0.25 27.28 -6.68
CA THR A 323 -0.89 25.95 -6.59
C THR A 323 -1.93 25.71 -7.69
N VAL A 324 -2.51 26.80 -8.23
CA VAL A 324 -3.51 26.75 -9.31
C VAL A 324 -2.87 26.77 -10.72
N LYS A 325 -1.57 27.08 -10.81
CA LYS A 325 -0.83 27.18 -12.07
C LYS A 325 -0.41 25.83 -12.61
#